data_AF-A0A818BQE3-F1
#
_entry.id   AF-A0A818BQE3-F1
#
_cell.length_a   1.000
_cell.length_b   1.000
_cell.length_c   1.000
_cell.angle_alpha   90.00
_cell.angle_beta   90.00
_cell.angle_gamma   90.00
#
_symmetry.space_group_name_H-M   'P 1'
#
loop_
_entity.id
_entity.type
_entity.pdbx_description
1 polymer ?
#
loop_
_entity_poly.entity_id
_entity_poly.type
_entity_poly.pdbx_seq_one_letter_code
_entity_poly.pdbx_strand_id
1 'polypeptide(L)'
;TTDASSPSQGGNVHPLTSHVLAFMEGLLTYEDTATIIASIYVEQEQRSSSGGSSGAEKGLYDLGSYFARLIRSLHTNLSKKIDGYVSRTDTTIRSIFLLNNINYLLRRLENSPLLAIIQRYQPNILSKYEADLQTSLTDYTKWYFMFYLIS
;
A
#
# COMPACT_ATOMS: atom_id res chain seq x y z
N THR A 1 -25.05 12.72 9.19
CA THR A 1 -23.65 13.18 9.08
C THR A 1 -22.93 12.26 8.13
N THR A 2 -22.86 12.64 6.85
CA THR A 2 -22.15 11.89 5.82
C THR A 2 -20.66 12.05 6.05
N ASP A 3 -20.04 11.01 6.62
CA ASP A 3 -18.60 10.94 6.78
C ASP A 3 -17.97 10.90 5.39
N ALA A 4 -17.18 11.91 5.02
CA ALA A 4 -16.51 12.02 3.73
C ALA A 4 -15.53 10.86 3.44
N SER A 5 -15.36 9.95 4.40
CA SER A 5 -14.60 8.70 4.32
C SER A 5 -15.43 7.47 3.95
N SER A 6 -16.76 7.59 3.82
CA SER A 6 -17.64 6.45 3.50
C SER A 6 -17.53 6.08 2.02
N PRO A 7 -17.27 4.79 1.67
CA PRO A 7 -17.16 4.31 0.28
C PRO A 7 -18.40 4.58 -0.58
N SER A 8 -19.55 4.80 0.08
CA SER A 8 -20.86 5.04 -0.50
C SER A 8 -21.01 6.35 -1.29
N GLN A 9 -20.00 7.24 -1.26
CA GLN A 9 -19.99 8.48 -2.05
C GLN A 9 -19.16 8.43 -3.36
N GLY A 10 -18.73 7.24 -3.80
CA GLY A 10 -18.23 7.06 -5.18
C GLY A 10 -16.71 6.93 -5.30
N GLY A 11 -16.15 5.86 -4.74
CA GLY A 11 -14.81 5.39 -5.11
C GLY A 11 -13.64 6.33 -4.80
N ASN A 12 -13.83 7.40 -4.04
CA ASN A 12 -12.75 8.33 -3.74
C ASN A 12 -11.63 7.69 -2.91
N VAL A 13 -10.41 8.21 -3.10
CA VAL A 13 -9.24 7.82 -2.31
C VAL A 13 -9.53 8.10 -0.83
N HIS A 14 -9.38 7.07 0.00
CA HIS A 14 -9.61 7.18 1.43
C HIS A 14 -8.50 8.05 2.07
N PRO A 15 -8.84 8.99 2.99
CA PRO A 15 -7.84 9.91 3.57
C PRO A 15 -6.63 9.22 4.20
N LEU A 16 -6.83 8.01 4.75
CA LEU A 16 -5.74 7.17 5.27
C LEU A 16 -4.63 6.94 4.24
N THR A 17 -4.97 6.73 2.97
CA THR A 17 -4.00 6.51 1.89
C THR A 17 -3.13 7.74 1.69
N SER A 18 -3.73 8.93 1.63
CA SER A 18 -2.99 10.19 1.52
C SER A 18 -2.16 10.49 2.77
N HIS A 19 -2.67 10.18 3.97
CA HIS A 19 -1.92 10.40 5.22
C HIS A 19 -0.70 9.49 5.34
N VAL A 20 -0.83 8.20 4.99
CA VAL A 20 0.31 7.27 5.01
C VAL A 20 1.37 7.70 4.01
N LEU A 21 0.97 8.12 2.81
CA LEU A 21 1.90 8.63 1.82
C LEU A 21 2.61 9.91 2.29
N ALA A 22 1.88 10.89 2.81
CA ALA A 22 2.47 12.12 3.33
C ALA A 22 3.42 11.86 4.51
N PHE A 23 3.10 10.87 5.35
CA PHE A 23 3.99 10.41 6.40
C PHE A 23 5.29 9.82 5.84
N MET A 24 5.20 8.94 4.84
CA MET A 24 6.39 8.37 4.18
C MET A 24 7.23 9.46 3.50
N GLU A 25 6.61 10.40 2.78
CA GLU A 25 7.29 11.54 2.16
C GLU A 25 7.97 12.43 3.21
N GLY A 26 7.30 12.68 4.35
CA GLY A 26 7.86 13.45 5.46
C GLY A 26 9.05 12.78 6.14
N LEU A 27 9.07 11.44 6.24
CA LEU A 27 10.23 10.71 6.78
C LEU A 27 11.50 10.91 5.95
N LEU A 28 11.38 11.19 4.65
CA LEU A 28 12.53 11.49 3.80
C LEU A 28 13.23 12.79 4.15
N THR A 29 12.55 13.73 4.81
CA THR A 29 13.20 14.96 5.31
C THR A 29 14.20 14.65 6.42
N TYR A 30 14.10 13.48 7.05
CA TYR A 30 14.96 13.01 8.12
C TYR A 30 15.56 11.63 7.79
N GLU A 31 15.99 11.43 6.54
CA GLU A 31 16.43 10.14 5.98
C GLU A 31 17.41 9.37 6.89
N ASP A 32 18.45 10.03 7.41
CA ASP A 32 19.42 9.40 8.31
C ASP A 32 18.76 8.85 9.59
N THR A 33 17.88 9.64 10.20
CA THR A 33 17.16 9.25 11.42
C THR A 33 16.12 8.16 11.12
N ALA A 34 15.39 8.31 10.02
CA ALA A 34 14.40 7.33 9.56
C ALA A 34 15.06 5.98 9.26
N THR A 35 16.24 6.00 8.66
CA THR A 35 17.06 4.81 8.38
C THR A 35 17.45 4.09 9.67
N ILE A 36 17.95 4.82 10.67
CA ILE A 36 18.31 4.24 11.98
C ILE A 36 17.08 3.59 12.63
N ILE A 37 15.94 4.30 12.66
CA ILE A 37 14.70 3.78 13.24
C ILE A 37 14.22 2.54 12.49
N ALA A 38 14.27 2.54 11.15
CA ALA A 38 13.89 1.40 10.32
C ALA A 38 14.79 0.20 10.60
N SER A 39 16.10 0.38 10.67
CA SER A 39 17.04 -0.69 11.02
C SER A 39 16.76 -1.27 12.40
N ILE A 40 16.51 -0.45 13.42
CA ILE A 40 16.12 -0.93 14.76
C ILE A 40 14.84 -1.77 14.68
N TYR A 41 13.83 -1.28 13.97
CA TYR A 41 12.55 -1.97 13.83
C TYR A 41 12.69 -3.32 13.09
N VAL A 42 13.46 -3.35 11.99
CA VAL A 42 13.72 -4.56 11.22
C VAL A 42 14.57 -5.57 12.02
N GLU A 43 15.59 -5.12 12.73
CA GLU A 43 16.45 -5.97 13.58
C GLU A 43 15.69 -6.56 14.78
N GLN A 44 14.77 -5.79 15.37
CA GLN A 44 13.94 -6.28 16.47
C GLN A 44 13.03 -7.44 16.05
N GLU A 45 12.56 -7.43 14.79
CA GLU A 45 11.80 -8.53 14.18
C GLU A 45 12.70 -9.68 13.70
N GLN A 46 13.97 -9.43 13.35
CA GLN A 46 14.93 -10.42 12.83
C GLN A 46 15.86 -11.06 13.89
N ARG A 47 15.50 -11.06 15.17
CA ARG A 47 16.28 -11.63 16.30
C ARG A 47 16.69 -13.12 16.19
N SER A 48 16.50 -13.77 15.04
CA SER A 48 16.95 -15.13 14.73
C SER A 48 18.21 -15.21 13.87
N SER A 49 18.73 -14.11 13.31
CA SER A 49 19.94 -14.15 12.46
C SER A 49 20.92 -13.03 12.80
N SER A 50 21.82 -13.34 13.74
CA SER A 50 22.97 -12.53 14.09
C SER A 50 23.97 -12.46 12.93
N GLY A 51 24.27 -11.25 12.45
CA GLY A 51 25.34 -10.96 11.50
C GLY A 51 24.95 -9.93 10.45
N GLY A 52 24.76 -8.67 10.86
CA GLY A 52 24.39 -7.59 9.94
C GLY A 52 25.57 -6.69 9.61
N SER A 53 25.93 -6.62 8.33
CA SER A 53 26.84 -5.60 7.77
C SER A 53 26.37 -4.19 8.15
N SER A 54 27.11 -3.49 9.00
CA SER A 54 26.81 -2.09 9.33
C SER A 54 27.24 -1.20 8.16
N GLY A 55 26.27 -0.60 7.47
CA GLY A 55 26.57 0.31 6.36
C GLY A 55 25.33 1.05 5.87
N ALA A 56 25.55 2.20 5.23
CA ALA A 56 24.50 3.04 4.66
C ALA A 56 23.58 2.25 3.70
N GLU A 57 24.14 1.31 2.93
CA GLU A 57 23.37 0.46 2.02
C GLU A 57 22.39 -0.48 2.75
N LYS A 58 22.79 -1.08 3.88
CA LYS A 58 21.89 -1.88 4.73
C LYS A 58 20.79 -0.99 5.30
N GLY A 59 21.13 0.22 5.74
CA GLY A 59 20.16 1.17 6.27
C GLY A 59 19.06 1.52 5.25
N LEU A 60 19.44 1.85 4.02
CA LEU A 60 18.47 2.14 2.95
C LEU A 60 17.64 0.92 2.55
N TYR A 61 18.22 -0.28 2.62
CA TYR A 61 17.49 -1.53 2.42
C TYR A 61 16.43 -1.75 3.52
N ASP A 62 16.79 -1.52 4.78
CA ASP A 62 15.88 -1.63 5.94
C ASP A 62 14.76 -0.59 5.85
N LEU A 63 15.07 0.65 5.44
CA LEU A 63 14.09 1.70 5.19
C LEU A 63 13.12 1.33 4.05
N GLY A 64 13.64 0.78 2.96
CA GLY A 64 12.83 0.24 1.86
C GLY A 64 11.91 -0.89 2.32
N SER A 65 12.40 -1.80 3.17
CA SER A 65 11.60 -2.86 3.77
C SER A 65 10.48 -2.31 4.65
N TYR A 66 10.79 -1.32 5.49
CA TYR A 66 9.82 -0.66 6.36
C TYR A 66 8.69 -0.01 5.56
N PHE A 67 9.03 0.74 4.50
CA PHE A 67 8.05 1.35 3.60
C PHE A 67 7.18 0.31 2.88
N ALA A 68 7.76 -0.78 2.38
CA ALA A 68 6.98 -1.87 1.79
C ALA A 68 5.97 -2.48 2.78
N ARG A 69 6.35 -2.60 4.06
CA ARG A 69 5.46 -3.09 5.14
C ARG A 69 4.35 -2.10 5.47
N LEU A 70 4.62 -0.80 5.46
CA LEU A 70 3.59 0.22 5.64
C LEU A 70 2.53 0.17 4.53
N ILE A 71 2.96 0.04 3.27
CA ILE A 71 2.03 -0.08 2.13
C ILE A 71 1.17 -1.34 2.29
N ARG A 72 1.77 -2.49 2.65
CA ARG A 72 1.02 -3.72 2.92
C ARG A 72 0.01 -3.55 4.05
N SER A 73 0.41 -2.88 5.13
CA SER A 73 -0.46 -2.62 6.29
C SER A 73 -1.62 -1.71 5.93
N LEU A 74 -1.37 -0.67 5.12
CA LEU A 74 -2.41 0.18 4.55
C LEU A 74 -3.41 -0.64 3.74
N HIS A 75 -2.95 -1.49 2.82
CA HIS A 75 -3.82 -2.36 2.02
C HIS A 75 -4.70 -3.27 2.90
N THR A 76 -4.13 -3.91 3.94
CA THR A 76 -4.90 -4.71 4.90
C THR A 76 -5.91 -3.86 5.67
N ASN A 77 -5.56 -2.63 6.05
CA ASN A 77 -6.46 -1.74 6.79
C ASN A 77 -7.64 -1.29 5.93
N LEU A 78 -7.38 -0.90 4.68
CA LEU A 78 -8.40 -0.56 3.69
C LEU A 78 -9.33 -1.74 3.42
N SER A 79 -8.79 -2.95 3.29
CA SER A 79 -9.56 -4.18 3.13
C SER A 79 -10.50 -4.46 4.30
N LYS A 80 -10.06 -4.20 5.54
CA LYS A 80 -10.91 -4.36 6.73
C LYS A 80 -11.97 -3.27 6.83
N LYS A 81 -11.63 -2.03 6.46
CA LYS A 81 -12.56 -0.91 6.47
C LYS A 81 -13.73 -1.15 5.53
N ILE A 82 -13.44 -1.56 4.28
CA ILE A 82 -14.49 -1.78 3.28
C ILE A 82 -15.43 -2.93 3.66
N ASP A 83 -14.91 -3.97 4.34
CA ASP A 83 -15.72 -5.06 4.92
C ASP A 83 -16.71 -4.56 6.00
N GLY A 84 -16.44 -3.40 6.64
CA GLY A 84 -17.33 -2.77 7.62
C GLY A 84 -18.38 -1.85 7.01
N TYR A 85 -18.18 -1.40 5.77
CA TYR A 85 -19.12 -0.49 5.07
C TYR A 85 -20.10 -1.24 4.15
N VAL A 86 -19.70 -2.40 3.63
CA VAL A 86 -20.50 -3.15 2.67
C VAL A 86 -20.48 -4.63 3.03
N SER A 87 -21.62 -5.33 2.83
CA SER A 87 -21.65 -6.78 2.94
C SER A 87 -20.59 -7.39 2.03
N ARG A 88 -19.89 -8.43 2.50
CA ARG A 88 -18.87 -9.18 1.73
C ARG A 88 -19.31 -9.63 0.33
N THR A 89 -20.61 -9.64 0.07
CA THR A 89 -21.23 -9.98 -1.21
C THR A 89 -21.16 -8.88 -2.27
N ASP A 90 -20.94 -7.62 -1.89
CA ASP A 90 -20.75 -6.53 -2.84
C ASP A 90 -19.27 -6.41 -3.23
N THR A 91 -18.84 -7.38 -4.04
CA THR A 91 -17.47 -7.49 -4.52
C THR A 91 -17.07 -6.29 -5.38
N THR A 92 -18.04 -5.61 -6.00
CA THR A 92 -17.81 -4.49 -6.92
C THR A 92 -17.37 -3.23 -6.21
N ILE A 93 -18.14 -2.76 -5.22
CA ILE A 93 -17.76 -1.56 -4.47
C ILE A 93 -16.43 -1.78 -3.75
N ARG A 94 -16.20 -3.02 -3.27
CA ARG A 94 -14.93 -3.42 -2.66
C ARG A 94 -13.75 -3.31 -3.62
N SER A 95 -13.87 -3.88 -4.82
CA SER A 95 -12.80 -3.85 -5.82
C SER A 95 -12.51 -2.42 -6.29
N ILE A 96 -13.54 -1.60 -6.55
CA ILE A 96 -13.36 -0.19 -6.96
C ILE A 96 -12.65 0.61 -5.88
N PHE A 97 -13.06 0.45 -4.61
CA PHE A 97 -12.45 1.15 -3.49
C PHE A 97 -10.96 0.81 -3.35
N LEU A 98 -10.60 -0.48 -3.36
CA LEU A 98 -9.21 -0.91 -3.24
C LEU A 98 -8.38 -0.45 -4.45
N LEU A 99 -8.94 -0.60 -5.67
CA LEU A 99 -8.31 -0.18 -6.91
C LEU A 99 -7.93 1.31 -6.89
N ASN A 100 -8.86 2.18 -6.52
CA ASN A 100 -8.64 3.62 -6.54
C ASN A 100 -7.57 4.05 -5.53
N ASN A 101 -7.56 3.44 -4.34
CA ASN A 101 -6.56 3.72 -3.32
C ASN A 101 -5.16 3.23 -3.72
N ILE A 102 -5.04 2.03 -4.29
CA ILE A 102 -3.76 1.48 -4.74
C ILE A 102 -3.24 2.24 -5.96
N ASN A 103 -4.09 2.55 -6.94
CA ASN A 103 -3.70 3.34 -8.11
C ASN A 103 -3.21 4.74 -7.71
N TYR A 104 -3.90 5.40 -6.77
CA TYR A 104 -3.43 6.69 -6.23
C TYR A 104 -2.04 6.58 -5.60
N LEU A 105 -1.82 5.57 -4.76
CA LEU A 105 -0.54 5.33 -4.11
C LEU A 105 0.57 5.07 -5.15
N LEU A 106 0.29 4.24 -6.16
CA LEU A 106 1.25 3.91 -7.23
C LEU A 106 1.67 5.15 -8.01
N ARG A 107 0.69 5.93 -8.48
CA ARG A 107 0.91 7.18 -9.23
C ARG A 107 1.75 8.19 -8.45
N ARG A 108 1.59 8.21 -7.12
CA ARG A 108 2.38 9.07 -6.25
C ARG A 108 3.79 8.53 -6.01
N LEU A 109 3.95 7.21 -5.85
CA LEU A 109 5.27 6.59 -5.73
C LEU A 109 6.11 6.78 -6.99
N GLU A 110 5.54 6.62 -8.19
CA GLU A 110 6.23 6.81 -9.47
C GLU A 110 6.92 8.18 -9.58
N ASN A 111 6.34 9.20 -8.98
CA ASN A 111 6.84 10.57 -9.02
C ASN A 111 7.65 10.96 -7.76
N SER A 112 7.94 10.00 -6.88
CA SER A 112 8.54 10.25 -5.57
C SER A 112 9.90 9.54 -5.42
N PRO A 113 10.89 10.16 -4.74
CA PRO A 113 12.13 9.49 -4.36
C PRO A 113 11.92 8.23 -3.50
N LEU A 114 10.73 8.09 -2.88
CA LEU A 114 10.33 6.89 -2.17
C LEU A 114 10.48 5.61 -3.02
N LEU A 115 10.17 5.69 -4.31
CA LEU A 115 10.23 4.53 -5.19
C LEU A 115 11.65 3.95 -5.26
N ALA A 116 12.67 4.80 -5.40
CA ALA A 116 14.06 4.37 -5.49
C ALA A 116 14.51 3.65 -4.21
N ILE A 117 14.08 4.13 -3.04
CA ILE A 117 14.39 3.51 -1.75
C ILE A 117 13.68 2.16 -1.61
N ILE A 118 12.39 2.09 -1.96
CA ILE A 118 11.63 0.84 -1.86
C ILE A 118 12.16 -0.20 -2.86
N GLN A 119 12.60 0.20 -4.06
CA GLN A 119 13.18 -0.69 -5.06
C GLN A 119 14.48 -1.36 -4.62
N ARG A 120 15.23 -0.75 -3.67
CA ARG A 120 16.39 -1.42 -3.05
C ARG A 120 15.99 -2.69 -2.30
N TYR A 121 14.81 -2.71 -1.70
CA TYR A 121 14.24 -3.88 -1.03
C TYR A 121 13.44 -4.77 -1.99
N GLN A 122 12.61 -4.17 -2.83
CA GLN A 122 11.69 -4.85 -3.74
C GLN A 122 11.78 -4.24 -5.15
N PRO A 123 12.72 -4.70 -6.00
CA PRO A 123 12.99 -4.08 -7.30
C PRO A 123 11.77 -4.05 -8.23
N ASN A 124 10.96 -5.10 -8.17
CA ASN A 124 9.78 -5.31 -9.01
C ASN A 124 8.48 -4.84 -8.33
N ILE A 125 8.54 -3.81 -7.49
CA ILE A 125 7.38 -3.38 -6.71
C ILE A 125 6.24 -2.84 -7.59
N LEU A 126 6.56 -2.00 -8.58
CA LEU A 126 5.56 -1.45 -9.50
C LEU A 126 4.89 -2.55 -10.31
N SER A 127 5.67 -3.42 -10.96
CA SER A 127 5.13 -4.51 -11.78
C SER A 127 4.31 -5.51 -10.97
N LYS A 128 4.70 -5.80 -9.72
CA LYS A 128 3.89 -6.62 -8.82
C LYS A 128 2.54 -5.95 -8.51
N TYR A 129 2.54 -4.66 -8.17
CA TYR A 129 1.30 -3.94 -7.89
C TYR A 129 0.44 -3.76 -9.14
N GLU A 130 1.02 -3.54 -10.32
CA GLU A 130 0.30 -3.52 -11.60
C GLU A 130 -0.36 -4.85 -11.89
N ALA A 131 0.32 -5.98 -11.63
CA ALA A 131 -0.28 -7.31 -11.76
C ALA A 131 -1.44 -7.49 -10.77
N ASP A 132 -1.26 -7.12 -9.49
CA ASP A 132 -2.33 -7.17 -8.48
C ASP A 132 -3.54 -6.30 -8.88
N LEU A 133 -3.27 -5.14 -9.50
CA LEU A 133 -4.26 -4.22 -10.02
C LEU A 133 -5.01 -4.81 -11.22
N GLN A 134 -4.31 -5.44 -12.16
CA GLN A 134 -4.91 -6.13 -13.31
C GLN A 134 -5.77 -7.32 -12.88
N THR A 135 -5.33 -8.09 -11.88
CA THR A 135 -6.13 -9.17 -11.30
C THR A 135 -7.42 -8.60 -10.70
N SER A 136 -7.31 -7.53 -9.90
CA SER A 136 -8.48 -6.88 -9.29
C SER A 136 -9.47 -6.32 -10.33
N LEU A 137 -8.97 -5.75 -11.43
CA LEU A 137 -9.78 -5.30 -12.56
C LEU A 137 -10.48 -6.45 -13.30
N THR A 138 -9.76 -7.56 -13.48
CA THR A 138 -10.30 -8.75 -14.15
C THR A 138 -11.42 -9.37 -13.33
N ASP A 139 -11.23 -9.49 -12.01
CA ASP A 139 -12.24 -10.04 -11.10
C ASP A 139 -13.49 -9.16 -11.04
N TYR A 140 -13.32 -7.84 -11.01
CA TYR A 140 -14.42 -6.89 -11.14
C TYR A 140 -15.18 -7.08 -12.46
N THR A 141 -14.46 -7.13 -13.59
CA THR A 141 -15.04 -7.25 -14.92
C THR A 141 -15.83 -8.56 -15.06
N LYS A 142 -15.29 -9.68 -14.59
CA LYS A 142 -15.97 -10.98 -14.56
C LYS A 142 -17.26 -10.93 -13.75
N TRP A 143 -17.21 -10.33 -12.55
CA TRP A 143 -18.38 -10.18 -11.70
C TRP A 143 -19.46 -9.33 -12.37
N TYR A 144 -19.06 -8.21 -12.98
CA TYR A 144 -19.98 -7.32 -13.70
C TYR A 144 -20.69 -8.07 -14.83
N PHE A 145 -19.95 -8.82 -15.66
CA PHE A 145 -20.56 -9.63 -16.71
C PHE A 145 -21.49 -10.73 -16.18
N MET A 146 -21.13 -11.42 -15.08
CA MET A 146 -22.03 -12.39 -14.45
C MET A 146 -23.34 -11.76 -13.97
N PHE A 147 -23.27 -10.59 -13.33
CA PHE A 147 -24.44 -9.90 -12.81
C PHE A 147 -25.43 -9.53 -13.94
N TYR A 148 -24.92 -9.04 -15.07
CA TYR A 148 -25.73 -8.66 -16.24
C TYR A 148 -26.26 -9.86 -17.05
N LEU A 149 -25.68 -11.05 -16.90
CA LEU A 149 -26.15 -12.27 -17.58
C LEU A 149 -27.20 -13.05 -16.77
N ILE A 150 -27.34 -12.75 -15.47
CA ILE A 150 -28.26 -13.43 -14.54
C ILE A 150 -29.48 -12.54 -14.17
N SER A 151 -29.44 -11.26 -14.56
CA SER A 151 -30.55 -10.28 -14.40
C SER A 151 -31.38 -10.17 -15.67
#